data_AF-A0A0J1BD04-F1
#
_entry.id   AF-A0A0J1BD04-F1
#
_cell.length_a   1.000
_cell.length_b   1.000
_cell.length_c   1.000
_cell.angle_alpha   90.00
_cell.angle_beta   90.00
_cell.angle_gamma   90.00
#
_symmetry.space_group_name_H-M   'P 1'
#
loop_
_entity.id
_entity.type
_entity.pdbx_description
1 polymer ?
#
loop_
_entity_poly.entity_id
_entity_poly.type
_entity_poly.pdbx_seq_one_letter_code
_entity_poly.pdbx_strand_id
1 'polypeptide(L)'
;MSRSLFAPVHPPNAKLSDAMTKTRFESILRIAVALVGFAAVTWSASSAHAVEGTELTSRKAIWAPLLPTYQGDSGDSVGFLTDIRGHHRFDGYRTSVEGNVTYAVSDNTEMYGFDAILRDTWTFGVHDLSAGTGYSQMEWKQEISDNELDNSYRGAVVVAGWETAFGRRPVWVDLRLGLYDLDGQFVSSDGLTTGSNNKFTTTYGIDVKHDICVWGIPGRTVLGIDYLADYATWDGANMGFDDAVVLKAGFELLLY
;
A
#
# COMPACT_ATOMS: atom_id res chain seq x y z
N MET A 1 -45.56 15.02 39.73
CA MET A 1 -44.33 14.19 39.83
C MET A 1 -44.31 13.22 38.66
N SER A 2 -43.63 13.58 37.56
CA SER A 2 -43.45 12.73 36.38
C SER A 2 -42.03 12.13 36.41
N ARG A 3 -41.92 10.80 36.45
CA ARG A 3 -40.63 10.10 36.30
C ARG A 3 -40.33 9.93 34.80
N SER A 4 -39.19 10.44 34.35
CA SER A 4 -38.62 10.16 33.04
C SER A 4 -38.05 8.74 33.02
N LEU A 5 -38.42 7.97 31.99
CA LEU A 5 -37.81 6.69 31.65
C LEU A 5 -36.63 6.96 30.72
N PHE A 6 -35.41 6.88 31.26
CA PHE A 6 -34.20 6.74 30.44
C PHE A 6 -34.08 5.28 30.00
N ALA A 7 -34.14 5.03 28.69
CA ALA A 7 -33.70 3.77 28.12
C ALA A 7 -32.16 3.77 28.02
N PRO A 8 -31.47 2.67 28.36
CA PRO A 8 -30.03 2.58 28.19
C PRO A 8 -29.69 2.49 26.70
N VAL A 9 -28.89 3.45 26.21
CA VAL A 9 -28.27 3.38 24.88
C VAL A 9 -27.27 2.23 24.91
N HIS A 10 -27.55 1.16 24.14
CA HIS A 10 -26.56 0.10 23.91
C HIS A 10 -25.40 0.67 23.08
N PRO A 11 -24.13 0.51 23.52
CA PRO A 11 -23.00 0.87 22.69
C PRO A 11 -23.01 -0.01 21.42
N PRO A 12 -22.65 0.53 20.24
CA PRO A 12 -22.52 -0.26 19.04
C PRO A 12 -21.50 -1.39 19.26
N ASN A 13 -21.87 -2.58 18.80
CA ASN A 13 -21.20 -3.85 19.05
C ASN A 13 -19.74 -3.86 18.56
N ALA A 14 -18.79 -3.66 19.48
CA ALA A 14 -17.35 -3.83 19.25
C ALA A 14 -16.96 -5.23 18.70
N LYS A 15 -17.84 -6.23 18.84
CA LYS A 15 -17.61 -7.60 18.33
C LYS A 15 -17.76 -7.74 16.81
N LEU A 16 -18.46 -6.82 16.15
CA LEU A 16 -18.67 -6.87 14.69
C LEU A 16 -17.48 -6.28 13.93
N SER A 17 -16.83 -5.23 14.43
CA SER A 17 -15.62 -4.67 13.81
C SER A 17 -14.43 -5.62 13.88
N ASP A 18 -14.25 -6.33 15.00
CA ASP A 18 -13.17 -7.32 15.21
C ASP A 18 -13.33 -8.58 14.34
N ALA A 19 -14.57 -9.03 14.13
CA ALA A 19 -14.84 -10.19 13.28
C ALA A 19 -14.59 -9.87 11.80
N MET A 20 -14.87 -8.64 11.38
CA MET A 20 -14.73 -8.20 10.00
C MET A 20 -13.25 -7.98 9.63
N THR A 21 -12.46 -7.36 10.52
CA THR A 21 -11.00 -7.20 10.37
C THR A 21 -10.29 -8.54 10.33
N LYS A 22 -10.68 -9.50 11.18
CA LYS A 22 -10.08 -10.85 11.18
C LYS A 22 -10.33 -11.61 9.87
N THR A 23 -11.56 -11.56 9.36
CA THR A 23 -11.93 -12.27 8.12
C THR A 23 -11.23 -11.67 6.90
N ARG A 24 -11.04 -10.34 6.87
CA ARG A 24 -10.30 -9.63 5.82
C ARG A 24 -8.80 -9.91 5.89
N PHE A 25 -8.21 -9.93 7.08
CA PHE A 25 -6.80 -10.30 7.29
C PHE A 25 -6.49 -11.74 6.81
N GLU A 26 -7.37 -12.70 7.12
CA GLU A 26 -7.23 -14.08 6.63
C GLU A 26 -7.31 -14.15 5.08
N SER A 27 -8.07 -13.26 4.47
CA SER A 27 -8.21 -13.20 3.00
C SER A 27 -6.94 -12.63 2.34
N ILE A 28 -6.37 -11.55 2.91
CA ILE A 28 -5.07 -11.00 2.48
C ILE A 28 -3.98 -12.05 2.61
N LEU A 29 -3.94 -12.80 3.72
CA LEU A 29 -2.96 -13.86 3.94
C LEU A 29 -3.07 -14.98 2.89
N ARG A 30 -4.29 -15.40 2.54
CA ARG A 30 -4.51 -16.43 1.51
C ARG A 30 -4.06 -15.96 0.13
N ILE A 31 -4.34 -14.70 -0.22
CA ILE A 31 -3.89 -14.13 -1.49
C ILE A 31 -2.37 -14.01 -1.49
N ALA A 32 -1.74 -13.52 -0.41
CA ALA A 32 -0.29 -13.48 -0.28
C ALA A 32 0.37 -14.85 -0.48
N VAL A 33 -0.18 -15.91 0.12
CA VAL A 33 0.29 -17.29 -0.09
C VAL A 33 0.14 -17.72 -1.54
N ALA A 34 -0.95 -17.35 -2.22
CA ALA A 34 -1.15 -17.63 -3.64
C ALA A 34 -0.16 -16.86 -4.54
N LEU A 35 0.17 -15.60 -4.20
CA LEU A 35 1.14 -14.79 -4.93
C LEU A 35 2.57 -15.35 -4.78
N VAL A 36 2.95 -15.79 -3.57
CA VAL A 36 4.21 -16.52 -3.33
C VAL A 36 4.25 -17.82 -4.13
N GLY A 37 3.13 -18.55 -4.17
CA GLY A 37 2.97 -19.75 -4.98
C GLY A 37 3.17 -19.47 -6.48
N PHE A 38 2.60 -18.39 -7.02
CA PHE A 38 2.73 -18.00 -8.42
C PHE A 38 4.16 -17.57 -8.78
N ALA A 39 4.82 -16.79 -7.92
CA ALA A 39 6.23 -16.42 -8.05
C ALA A 39 7.15 -17.64 -8.09
N ALA A 40 6.80 -18.71 -7.36
CA ALA A 40 7.55 -19.96 -7.36
C ALA A 40 7.47 -20.75 -8.68
N VAL A 41 6.58 -20.43 -9.65
CA VAL A 41 6.36 -21.23 -10.88
C VAL A 41 6.84 -20.58 -12.19
N THR A 42 7.16 -19.28 -12.23
CA THR A 42 7.58 -18.58 -13.49
C THR A 42 9.10 -18.40 -13.64
N TRP A 43 9.59 -17.89 -14.78
CA TRP A 43 10.91 -18.13 -15.40
C TRP A 43 12.19 -17.85 -14.58
N SER A 44 13.28 -18.54 -15.00
CA SER A 44 14.66 -18.63 -14.47
C SER A 44 15.14 -17.57 -13.47
N ALA A 45 15.70 -18.06 -12.36
CA ALA A 45 16.28 -17.25 -11.29
C ALA A 45 17.82 -17.33 -11.26
N SER A 46 18.46 -16.18 -11.06
CA SER A 46 19.77 -16.05 -10.43
C SER A 46 19.63 -16.07 -8.90
N SER A 47 20.73 -16.31 -8.17
CA SER A 47 20.75 -16.14 -6.71
C SER A 47 20.41 -14.69 -6.35
N ALA A 48 19.57 -14.50 -5.34
CA ALA A 48 19.39 -13.18 -4.76
C ALA A 48 20.56 -12.86 -3.88
N HIS A 49 20.92 -11.60 -3.94
CA HIS A 49 21.85 -11.01 -3.02
C HIS A 49 21.22 -9.70 -2.56
N ALA A 50 21.18 -9.46 -1.25
CA ALA A 50 21.02 -8.13 -0.73
C ALA A 50 22.04 -7.21 -1.42
N VAL A 51 21.54 -6.17 -2.09
CA VAL A 51 22.37 -5.38 -2.99
C VAL A 51 23.23 -4.42 -2.18
N GLU A 52 24.54 -4.47 -2.41
CA GLU A 52 25.51 -3.54 -1.87
C GLU A 52 25.63 -2.31 -2.80
N GLY A 53 25.73 -1.12 -2.21
CA GLY A 53 25.91 0.12 -2.97
C GLY A 53 24.60 0.83 -3.35
N THR A 54 24.65 1.58 -4.44
CA THR A 54 23.53 2.38 -4.95
C THR A 54 22.77 1.62 -6.03
N GLU A 55 21.46 1.59 -5.92
CA GLU A 55 20.54 1.14 -6.96
C GLU A 55 19.54 2.23 -7.29
N LEU A 56 19.25 2.36 -8.58
CA LEU A 56 18.09 3.10 -9.06
C LEU A 56 17.19 2.16 -9.85
N THR A 57 15.94 2.03 -9.43
CA THR A 57 14.95 1.17 -10.10
C THR A 57 13.76 1.98 -10.55
N SER A 58 13.13 1.55 -11.63
CA SER A 58 11.79 2.04 -12.02
C SER A 58 10.82 0.88 -12.14
N ARG A 59 9.65 1.00 -11.50
CA ARG A 59 8.55 0.06 -11.65
C ARG A 59 7.53 0.55 -12.66
N LYS A 60 6.98 -0.40 -13.40
CA LYS A 60 5.79 -0.25 -14.22
C LYS A 60 4.81 -1.35 -13.79
N ALA A 61 3.61 -0.97 -13.39
CA ALA A 61 2.63 -1.89 -12.86
C ALA A 61 1.23 -1.56 -13.36
N ILE A 62 0.40 -2.59 -13.42
CA ILE A 62 -1.05 -2.45 -13.40
C ILE A 62 -1.45 -2.36 -11.93
N TRP A 63 -2.41 -1.50 -11.62
CA TRP A 63 -3.00 -1.42 -10.30
C TRP A 63 -4.52 -1.42 -10.41
N ALA A 64 -5.18 -1.87 -9.34
CA ALA A 64 -6.62 -1.83 -9.21
C ALA A 64 -6.97 -1.30 -7.82
N PRO A 65 -7.30 0.00 -7.70
CA PRO A 65 -7.85 0.54 -6.47
C PRO A 65 -9.31 0.08 -6.33
N LEU A 66 -9.59 -0.64 -5.25
CA LEU A 66 -10.92 -1.09 -4.82
C LEU A 66 -11.34 -0.18 -3.66
N LEU A 67 -11.98 0.92 -4.02
CA LEU A 67 -12.23 2.02 -3.10
C LEU A 67 -13.66 1.92 -2.55
N PRO A 68 -13.96 2.53 -1.39
CA PRO A 68 -15.33 2.61 -0.92
C PRO A 68 -16.23 3.34 -1.91
N THR A 69 -17.51 2.98 -1.90
CA THR A 69 -18.51 3.63 -2.75
C THR A 69 -18.63 5.12 -2.43
N TYR A 70 -18.50 5.95 -3.45
CA TYR A 70 -18.64 7.40 -3.43
C TYR A 70 -19.77 7.79 -4.38
N GLN A 71 -20.81 8.45 -3.86
CA GLN A 71 -22.02 8.84 -4.62
C GLN A 71 -22.70 7.70 -5.42
N GLY A 72 -22.58 6.45 -4.97
CA GLY A 72 -23.19 5.29 -5.63
C GLY A 72 -22.35 4.64 -6.72
N ASP A 73 -21.14 5.13 -6.96
CA ASP A 73 -20.11 4.50 -7.79
C ASP A 73 -19.03 3.92 -6.87
N SER A 74 -18.60 2.69 -7.14
CA SER A 74 -17.57 2.02 -6.35
C SER A 74 -16.20 2.66 -6.51
N GLY A 75 -15.93 3.43 -7.57
CA GLY A 75 -14.57 3.92 -7.83
C GLY A 75 -13.60 2.81 -8.28
N ASP A 76 -14.02 1.55 -8.18
CA ASP A 76 -13.30 0.36 -8.66
C ASP A 76 -12.90 0.52 -10.13
N SER A 77 -11.60 0.55 -10.35
CA SER A 77 -11.04 0.71 -11.68
C SER A 77 -9.73 -0.06 -11.81
N VAL A 78 -9.25 -0.20 -13.04
CA VAL A 78 -7.92 -0.76 -13.32
C VAL A 78 -7.16 0.31 -14.07
N GLY A 79 -5.94 0.56 -13.63
CA GLY A 79 -5.12 1.61 -14.23
C GLY A 79 -3.66 1.23 -14.30
N PHE A 80 -2.84 2.26 -14.33
CA PHE A 80 -1.40 2.14 -14.43
C PHE A 80 -0.70 2.82 -13.25
N LEU A 81 0.32 2.17 -12.73
CA LEU A 81 1.20 2.67 -11.68
C LEU A 81 2.63 2.70 -12.20
N THR A 82 3.34 3.78 -11.87
CA THR A 82 4.77 3.90 -12.09
C THR A 82 5.44 4.45 -10.86
N ASP A 83 6.69 4.04 -10.65
CA ASP A 83 7.53 4.69 -9.65
C ASP A 83 8.99 4.72 -10.06
N ILE A 84 9.74 5.50 -9.28
CA ILE A 84 11.18 5.54 -9.27
C ILE A 84 11.62 5.40 -7.82
N ARG A 85 12.47 4.41 -7.56
CA ARG A 85 13.03 4.13 -6.24
C ARG A 85 14.54 4.17 -6.30
N GLY A 86 15.13 4.95 -5.39
CA GLY A 86 16.56 4.91 -5.09
C GLY A 86 16.80 4.15 -3.79
N HIS A 87 17.82 3.31 -3.79
CA HIS A 87 18.30 2.61 -2.61
C HIS A 87 19.81 2.81 -2.54
N HIS A 88 20.34 3.18 -1.38
CA HIS A 88 21.78 3.19 -1.16
C HIS A 88 22.12 2.51 0.15
N ARG A 89 22.90 1.44 0.08
CA ARG A 89 23.49 0.79 1.25
C ARG A 89 24.93 1.24 1.42
N PHE A 90 25.25 1.76 2.60
CA PHE A 90 26.61 2.20 2.92
C PHE A 90 27.52 0.99 3.12
N ASP A 91 28.69 1.02 2.49
CA ASP A 91 29.70 -0.02 2.64
C ASP A 91 30.13 -0.18 4.10
N GLY A 92 30.22 -1.42 4.57
CA GLY A 92 30.50 -1.76 5.97
C GLY A 92 29.34 -1.54 6.95
N TYR A 93 28.19 -1.02 6.50
CA TYR A 93 27.01 -0.83 7.34
C TYR A 93 25.84 -1.72 6.90
N ARG A 94 24.97 -2.01 7.88
CA ARG A 94 23.70 -2.72 7.64
C ARG A 94 22.59 -1.81 7.13
N THR A 95 22.76 -0.51 7.32
CA THR A 95 21.76 0.51 7.05
C THR A 95 21.78 0.94 5.59
N SER A 96 20.59 1.03 5.00
CA SER A 96 20.33 1.67 3.73
C SER A 96 19.40 2.87 3.88
N VAL A 97 19.54 3.80 2.94
CA VAL A 97 18.64 4.93 2.72
C VAL A 97 17.84 4.65 1.46
N GLU A 98 16.53 4.79 1.55
CA GLU A 98 15.62 4.54 0.44
C GLU A 98 14.75 5.77 0.20
N GLY A 99 14.60 6.13 -1.07
CA GLY A 99 13.66 7.14 -1.52
C GLY A 99 12.76 6.55 -2.60
N ASN A 100 11.47 6.82 -2.55
CA ASN A 100 10.52 6.34 -3.55
C ASN A 100 9.54 7.45 -3.90
N VAL A 101 9.27 7.64 -5.20
CA VAL A 101 8.20 8.49 -5.71
C VAL A 101 7.29 7.63 -6.56
N THR A 102 6.00 7.61 -6.25
CA THR A 102 4.99 6.82 -6.95
C THR A 102 3.92 7.71 -7.55
N TYR A 103 3.49 7.37 -8.75
CA TYR A 103 2.33 7.97 -9.40
C TYR A 103 1.48 6.86 -9.99
N ALA A 104 0.18 6.90 -9.73
CA ALA A 104 -0.77 5.95 -10.26
C ALA A 104 -2.02 6.66 -10.74
N VAL A 105 -2.59 6.18 -11.84
CA VAL A 105 -3.78 6.74 -12.48
C VAL A 105 -4.68 5.61 -12.94
N SER A 106 -5.98 5.84 -12.88
CA SER A 106 -7.05 4.98 -13.37
C SER A 106 -8.13 5.86 -13.99
N ASP A 107 -9.30 5.31 -14.31
CA ASP A 107 -10.36 6.07 -15.00
C ASP A 107 -10.87 7.27 -14.19
N ASN A 108 -10.90 7.15 -12.86
CA ASN A 108 -11.48 8.15 -11.94
C ASN A 108 -10.66 8.36 -10.67
N THR A 109 -9.54 7.67 -10.52
CA THR A 109 -8.68 7.78 -9.34
C THR A 109 -7.23 8.04 -9.72
N GLU A 110 -6.63 9.02 -9.05
CA GLU A 110 -5.21 9.30 -9.07
C GLU A 110 -4.59 9.11 -7.69
N MET A 111 -3.33 8.67 -7.65
CA MET A 111 -2.54 8.59 -6.44
C MET A 111 -1.12 9.10 -6.69
N TYR A 112 -0.66 9.99 -5.82
CA TYR A 112 0.72 10.41 -5.72
C TYR A 112 1.30 9.95 -4.38
N GLY A 113 2.52 9.42 -4.39
CA GLY A 113 3.17 8.92 -3.18
C GLY A 113 4.64 9.32 -3.10
N PHE A 114 5.10 9.56 -1.87
CA PHE A 114 6.52 9.75 -1.58
C PHE A 114 6.90 9.09 -0.26
N ASP A 115 8.03 8.37 -0.29
CA ASP A 115 8.60 7.72 0.88
C ASP A 115 10.09 8.06 1.02
N ALA A 116 10.53 8.23 2.26
CA ALA A 116 11.93 8.33 2.64
C ALA A 116 12.19 7.44 3.86
N ILE A 117 12.94 6.35 3.68
CA ILE A 117 13.07 5.25 4.64
C ILE A 117 14.54 5.01 4.99
N LEU A 118 14.79 4.73 6.28
CA LEU A 118 16.03 4.13 6.76
C LEU A 118 15.76 2.68 7.12
N ARG A 119 16.56 1.75 6.58
CA ARG A 119 16.33 0.31 6.74
C ARG A 119 17.63 -0.41 7.08
N ASP A 120 17.61 -1.25 8.09
CA ASP A 120 18.72 -2.14 8.41
C ASP A 120 18.47 -3.53 7.83
N THR A 121 19.52 -4.16 7.30
CA THR A 121 19.50 -5.53 6.77
C THR A 121 20.50 -6.43 7.50
N TRP A 122 20.03 -7.57 7.98
CA TRP A 122 20.79 -8.62 8.66
C TRP A 122 20.81 -9.90 7.83
N THR A 123 22.02 -10.40 7.57
CA THR A 123 22.24 -11.62 6.78
C THR A 123 22.41 -12.85 7.66
N PHE A 124 21.62 -13.89 7.37
CA PHE A 124 21.59 -15.17 8.06
C PHE A 124 21.84 -16.32 7.08
N GLY A 125 23.06 -16.38 6.54
CA GLY A 125 23.45 -17.41 5.58
C GLY A 125 22.81 -17.17 4.21
N VAL A 126 21.75 -17.91 3.89
CA VAL A 126 21.02 -17.82 2.60
C VAL A 126 19.72 -16.99 2.70
N HIS A 127 19.53 -16.29 3.81
CA HIS A 127 18.35 -15.47 4.08
C HIS A 127 18.80 -14.09 4.55
N ASP A 128 18.10 -13.05 4.12
CA ASP A 128 18.26 -11.71 4.64
C ASP A 128 16.96 -11.25 5.31
N LEU A 129 17.09 -10.65 6.49
CA LEU A 129 15.98 -9.98 7.17
C LEU A 129 16.28 -8.49 7.15
N SER A 130 15.28 -7.67 6.89
CA SER A 130 15.42 -6.23 6.96
C SER A 130 14.26 -5.60 7.72
N ALA A 131 14.53 -4.49 8.41
CA ALA A 131 13.52 -3.70 9.07
C ALA A 131 13.91 -2.24 9.06
N GLY A 132 12.92 -1.35 8.93
CA GLY A 132 13.18 0.07 8.77
C GLY A 132 11.99 0.92 9.16
N THR A 133 12.24 2.22 9.24
CA THR A 133 11.20 3.22 9.46
C THR A 133 11.50 4.46 8.63
N GLY A 134 10.48 5.22 8.31
CA GLY A 134 10.61 6.39 7.46
C GLY A 134 9.45 7.35 7.56
N TYR A 135 9.57 8.41 6.79
CA TYR A 135 8.46 9.31 6.47
C TYR A 135 7.76 8.81 5.21
N SER A 136 6.43 8.97 5.18
CA SER A 136 5.61 8.64 4.04
C SER A 136 4.48 9.65 3.88
N GLN A 137 4.18 9.97 2.62
CA GLN A 137 2.99 10.71 2.24
C GLN A 137 2.32 10.05 1.03
N MET A 138 0.99 10.06 1.00
CA MET A 138 0.19 9.60 -0.13
C MET A 138 -0.98 10.55 -0.30
N GLU A 139 -1.18 11.04 -1.51
CA GLU A 139 -2.32 11.88 -1.88
C GLU A 139 -3.14 11.08 -2.87
N TRP A 140 -4.42 10.93 -2.56
CA TRP A 140 -5.39 10.24 -3.39
C TRP A 140 -6.45 11.23 -3.80
N LYS A 141 -6.84 11.15 -5.07
CA LYS A 141 -7.89 11.98 -5.63
C LYS A 141 -8.85 11.09 -6.39
N GLN A 142 -10.14 11.18 -6.06
CA GLN A 142 -11.21 10.55 -6.81
C GLN A 142 -12.08 11.62 -7.47
N GLU A 143 -12.26 11.50 -8.77
CA GLU A 143 -13.15 12.36 -9.55
C GLU A 143 -14.35 11.55 -10.03
N ILE A 144 -15.55 11.88 -9.56
CA ILE A 144 -16.79 11.26 -10.04
C ILE A 144 -17.69 12.35 -10.59
N SER A 145 -17.95 12.27 -11.91
CA SER A 145 -18.56 13.36 -12.68
C SER A 145 -17.72 14.64 -12.56
N ASP A 146 -18.22 15.65 -11.84
CA ASP A 146 -17.54 16.93 -11.61
C ASP A 146 -17.17 17.15 -10.12
N ASN A 147 -17.41 16.15 -9.26
CA ASN A 147 -17.14 16.24 -7.83
C ASN A 147 -15.81 15.55 -7.48
N GLU A 148 -15.08 16.14 -6.54
CA GLU A 148 -13.74 15.72 -6.16
C GLU A 148 -13.71 15.29 -4.69
N LEU A 149 -13.08 14.14 -4.43
CA LEU A 149 -12.82 13.61 -3.10
C LEU A 149 -11.32 13.34 -2.95
N ASP A 150 -10.68 14.15 -2.13
CA ASP A 150 -9.26 14.09 -1.83
C ASP A 150 -9.01 13.40 -0.50
N ASN A 151 -7.95 12.61 -0.44
CA ASN A 151 -7.50 11.90 0.75
C ASN A 151 -5.98 12.04 0.86
N SER A 152 -5.54 12.88 1.80
CA SER A 152 -4.12 13.11 2.06
C SER A 152 -3.67 12.35 3.31
N TYR A 153 -2.77 11.41 3.13
CA TYR A 153 -2.13 10.64 4.19
C TYR A 153 -0.73 11.20 4.42
N ARG A 154 -0.44 11.62 5.65
CA ARG A 154 0.90 12.10 6.02
C ARG A 154 1.35 11.51 7.34
N GLY A 155 2.54 10.90 7.36
CA GLY A 155 3.03 10.33 8.60
C GLY A 155 4.27 9.47 8.46
N ALA A 156 4.27 8.39 9.22
CA ALA A 156 5.40 7.47 9.34
C ALA A 156 5.07 6.13 8.68
N VAL A 157 6.11 5.44 8.24
CA VAL A 157 6.01 4.08 7.72
C VAL A 157 7.04 3.19 8.41
N VAL A 158 6.62 2.00 8.79
CA VAL A 158 7.50 0.91 9.23
C VAL A 158 7.50 -0.15 8.15
N VAL A 159 8.67 -0.66 7.83
CA VAL A 159 8.86 -1.72 6.82
C VAL A 159 9.61 -2.89 7.44
N ALA A 160 9.26 -4.09 7.01
CA ALA A 160 9.99 -5.30 7.34
C ALA A 160 10.08 -6.18 6.09
N GLY A 161 11.29 -6.45 5.62
CA GLY A 161 11.53 -7.28 4.45
C GLY A 161 12.13 -8.63 4.86
N TRP A 162 11.72 -9.69 4.20
CA TRP A 162 12.36 -11.00 4.29
C TRP A 162 12.73 -11.48 2.89
N GLU A 163 14.01 -11.75 2.71
CA GLU A 163 14.59 -12.35 1.53
C GLU A 163 14.91 -13.81 1.82
N THR A 164 14.42 -14.69 0.96
CA THR A 164 14.60 -16.14 1.10
C THR A 164 14.67 -16.81 -0.27
N ALA A 165 14.91 -18.12 -0.29
CA ALA A 165 14.78 -18.92 -1.48
C ALA A 165 13.68 -19.97 -1.30
N PHE A 166 12.75 -20.04 -2.25
CA PHE A 166 11.84 -21.18 -2.41
C PHE A 166 12.38 -22.09 -3.51
N GLY A 167 12.92 -23.24 -3.13
CA GLY A 167 13.66 -24.11 -4.04
C GLY A 167 15.02 -23.50 -4.40
N ARG A 168 15.23 -23.17 -5.69
CA ARG A 168 16.45 -22.47 -6.18
C ARG A 168 16.17 -21.02 -6.57
N ARG A 169 15.01 -20.48 -6.17
CA ARG A 169 14.50 -19.20 -6.64
C ARG A 169 14.38 -18.23 -5.48
N PRO A 170 14.99 -17.05 -5.58
CA PRO A 170 14.83 -16.07 -4.54
C PRO A 170 13.48 -15.39 -4.58
N VAL A 171 12.97 -15.09 -3.39
CA VAL A 171 11.71 -14.41 -3.17
C VAL A 171 11.93 -13.37 -2.09
N TRP A 172 11.42 -12.17 -2.34
CA TRP A 172 11.35 -11.10 -1.34
C TRP A 172 9.92 -10.94 -0.90
N VAL A 173 9.71 -10.81 0.39
CA VAL A 173 8.44 -10.44 0.99
C VAL A 173 8.68 -9.16 1.78
N ASP A 174 8.17 -8.05 1.28
CA ASP A 174 8.19 -6.76 1.96
C ASP A 174 6.83 -6.54 2.63
N LEU A 175 6.84 -6.35 3.95
CA LEU A 175 5.69 -5.93 4.74
C LEU A 175 5.80 -4.45 5.06
N ARG A 176 4.66 -3.76 5.04
CA ARG A 176 4.56 -2.32 5.30
C ARG A 176 3.44 -2.04 6.28
N LEU A 177 3.72 -1.18 7.26
CA LEU A 177 2.76 -0.62 8.20
C LEU A 177 2.87 0.90 8.14
N GLY A 178 1.84 1.56 7.64
CA GLY A 178 1.77 3.01 7.61
C GLY A 178 0.98 3.56 8.79
N LEU A 179 1.45 4.64 9.40
CA LEU A 179 0.80 5.36 10.48
C LEU A 179 0.61 6.81 10.02
N TYR A 180 -0.62 7.20 9.74
CA TYR A 180 -0.91 8.44 9.05
C TYR A 180 -1.88 9.31 9.83
N ASP A 181 -1.65 10.62 9.76
CA ASP A 181 -2.72 11.60 9.89
C ASP A 181 -3.39 11.69 8.51
N LEU A 182 -4.67 11.30 8.44
CA LEU A 182 -5.48 11.40 7.24
C LEU A 182 -6.30 12.68 7.29
N ASP A 183 -6.24 13.46 6.21
CA ASP A 183 -7.11 14.59 5.92
C ASP A 183 -7.93 14.26 4.66
N GLY A 184 -9.22 14.05 4.84
CA GLY A 184 -10.17 13.80 3.76
C GLY A 184 -10.97 15.05 3.45
N GLN A 185 -11.08 15.42 2.18
CA GLN A 185 -11.79 16.62 1.73
C GLN A 185 -12.68 16.31 0.53
N PHE A 186 -13.93 16.73 0.61
CA PHE A 186 -14.89 16.68 -0.49
C PHE A 186 -15.18 18.09 -0.98
N VAL A 187 -15.14 18.28 -2.29
CA VAL A 187 -15.53 19.51 -2.96
C VAL A 187 -16.47 19.18 -4.11
N SER A 188 -17.70 19.67 -4.00
CA SER A 188 -18.69 19.60 -5.08
C SER A 188 -18.35 20.59 -6.19
N SER A 189 -18.77 20.28 -7.42
CA SER A 189 -18.59 21.12 -8.60
C SER A 189 -19.23 22.51 -8.49
N ASP A 190 -20.26 22.65 -7.65
CA ASP A 190 -20.90 23.92 -7.34
C ASP A 190 -20.09 24.81 -6.36
N GLY A 191 -19.04 24.25 -5.74
CA GLY A 191 -18.21 24.90 -4.73
C GLY A 191 -18.93 25.28 -3.43
N LEU A 192 -20.21 24.91 -3.30
CA LEU A 192 -21.04 25.25 -2.14
C LEU A 192 -21.09 24.10 -1.15
N THR A 193 -21.09 22.86 -1.65
CA THR A 193 -21.07 21.68 -0.80
C THR A 193 -19.62 21.24 -0.60
N THR A 194 -19.11 21.46 0.61
CA THR A 194 -17.79 21.00 1.01
C THR A 194 -17.87 20.21 2.30
N GLY A 195 -16.98 19.23 2.44
CA GLY A 195 -16.84 18.43 3.65
C GLY A 195 -15.36 18.23 3.94
N SER A 196 -14.98 18.22 5.21
CA SER A 196 -13.65 17.78 5.62
C SER A 196 -13.75 16.91 6.86
N ASN A 197 -12.86 15.93 6.96
CA ASN A 197 -12.76 15.09 8.12
C ASN A 197 -11.34 14.56 8.28
N ASN A 198 -10.82 14.59 9.50
CA ASN A 198 -9.44 14.22 9.78
C ASN A 198 -9.41 13.11 10.82
N LYS A 199 -8.53 12.14 10.62
CA LYS A 199 -8.43 10.97 11.50
C LYS A 199 -7.02 10.39 11.48
N PHE A 200 -6.54 9.95 12.62
CA PHE A 200 -5.37 9.08 12.65
C PHE A 200 -5.74 7.68 12.15
N THR A 201 -5.03 7.19 11.14
CA THR A 201 -5.29 5.90 10.50
C THR A 201 -4.03 5.08 10.28
N THR A 202 -4.22 3.83 9.88
CA THR A 202 -3.17 2.85 9.63
C THR A 202 -3.37 2.17 8.29
N THR A 203 -2.30 1.96 7.54
CA THR A 203 -2.32 1.13 6.32
C THR A 203 -1.42 -0.09 6.48
N TYR A 204 -1.74 -1.14 5.75
CA TYR A 204 -1.00 -2.40 5.76
C TYR A 204 -0.69 -2.81 4.33
N GLY A 205 0.56 -3.08 4.04
CA GLY A 205 1.01 -3.49 2.71
C GLY A 205 1.78 -4.79 2.75
N ILE A 206 1.64 -5.59 1.70
CA ILE A 206 2.51 -6.72 1.41
C ILE A 206 2.87 -6.72 -0.06
N ASP A 207 4.17 -6.68 -0.36
CA ASP A 207 4.72 -6.84 -1.69
C ASP A 207 5.55 -8.13 -1.74
N VAL A 208 5.19 -9.04 -2.65
CA VAL A 208 5.97 -10.24 -2.98
C VAL A 208 6.71 -9.97 -4.28
N LYS A 209 8.03 -10.19 -4.26
CA LYS A 209 8.88 -9.93 -5.40
C LYS A 209 9.71 -11.14 -5.78
N HIS A 210 10.05 -11.25 -7.06
CA HIS A 210 10.87 -12.32 -7.61
C HIS A 210 11.74 -11.81 -8.75
N ASP A 211 13.03 -12.14 -8.74
CA ASP A 211 13.97 -11.68 -9.75
C ASP A 211 13.74 -12.41 -11.07
N ILE A 212 13.75 -11.64 -12.16
CA ILE A 212 13.59 -12.14 -13.51
C ILE A 212 14.69 -11.56 -14.41
N CYS A 213 14.94 -12.22 -15.53
CA CYS A 213 15.78 -11.67 -16.59
C CYS A 213 14.96 -11.65 -17.88
N VAL A 214 14.71 -10.46 -18.42
CA VAL A 214 13.95 -10.27 -19.66
C VAL A 214 14.91 -9.76 -20.72
N TRP A 215 15.16 -10.58 -21.75
CA TRP A 215 16.09 -10.24 -22.84
C TRP A 215 17.49 -9.81 -22.40
N GLY A 216 17.99 -10.40 -21.30
CA GLY A 216 19.31 -10.08 -20.74
C GLY A 216 19.32 -8.89 -19.78
N ILE A 217 18.16 -8.25 -19.54
CA ILE A 217 18.01 -7.16 -18.58
C ILE A 217 17.53 -7.77 -17.25
N PRO A 218 18.31 -7.62 -16.16
CA PRO A 218 17.87 -8.01 -14.83
C PRO A 218 16.73 -7.11 -14.38
N GLY A 219 15.71 -7.71 -13.79
CA GLY A 219 14.55 -7.02 -13.24
C GLY A 219 13.86 -7.89 -12.20
N ARG A 220 12.69 -7.46 -11.77
CA ARG A 220 11.96 -8.14 -10.70
C ARG A 220 10.46 -8.03 -10.93
N THR A 221 9.73 -9.13 -10.85
CA THR A 221 8.26 -9.06 -10.79
C THR A 221 7.84 -8.65 -9.39
N VAL A 222 6.77 -7.88 -9.30
CA VAL A 222 6.19 -7.42 -8.03
C VAL A 222 4.70 -7.66 -8.04
N LEU A 223 4.22 -8.30 -6.98
CA LEU A 223 2.81 -8.50 -6.70
C LEU A 223 2.52 -7.93 -5.33
N GLY A 224 1.61 -6.97 -5.25
CA GLY A 224 1.38 -6.18 -4.06
C GLY A 224 -0.08 -6.06 -3.69
N ILE A 225 -0.34 -5.97 -2.39
CA ILE A 225 -1.65 -5.64 -1.82
C ILE A 225 -1.42 -4.58 -0.76
N ASP A 226 -2.13 -3.46 -0.86
CA ASP A 226 -2.24 -2.47 0.21
C ASP A 226 -3.68 -2.43 0.71
N TYR A 227 -3.85 -2.37 2.03
CA TYR A 227 -5.12 -2.13 2.70
C TYR A 227 -5.01 -0.81 3.45
N LEU A 228 -5.95 0.08 3.20
CA LEU A 228 -6.04 1.38 3.84
C LEU A 228 -7.20 1.33 4.81
N ALA A 229 -6.89 1.36 6.11
CA ALA A 229 -7.95 1.55 7.09
C ALA A 229 -8.48 2.98 6.96
N ASP A 230 -9.78 3.16 7.11
CA ASP A 230 -10.41 4.48 7.19
C ASP A 230 -10.09 5.43 6.02
N TYR A 231 -10.36 5.04 4.79
CA TYR A 231 -10.41 5.94 3.63
C TYR A 231 -11.61 6.88 3.75
N ALA A 232 -11.43 8.19 3.56
CA ALA A 232 -12.52 9.16 3.68
C ALA A 232 -13.53 8.97 2.54
N THR A 233 -14.81 9.05 2.88
CA THR A 233 -15.93 8.81 1.95
C THR A 233 -16.96 9.93 2.07
N TRP A 234 -17.82 10.03 1.05
CA TRP A 234 -18.94 10.97 1.06
C TRP A 234 -20.22 10.26 0.60
N ASP A 235 -21.24 10.29 1.48
CA ASP A 235 -22.52 9.60 1.26
C ASP A 235 -23.57 10.44 0.51
N GLY A 236 -23.21 11.66 0.09
CA GLY A 236 -24.13 12.64 -0.50
C GLY A 236 -24.51 13.78 0.46
N ALA A 237 -24.30 13.60 1.76
CA ALA A 237 -24.64 14.59 2.78
C ALA A 237 -23.57 14.77 3.87
N ASN A 238 -22.82 13.71 4.20
CA ASN A 238 -21.83 13.71 5.27
C ASN A 238 -20.53 13.00 4.85
N MET A 239 -19.43 13.46 5.46
CA MET A 239 -18.14 12.77 5.40
C MET A 239 -18.15 11.54 6.32
N GLY A 240 -17.64 10.43 5.82
CA GLY A 240 -17.48 9.17 6.54
C GLY A 240 -16.08 8.59 6.37
N PHE A 241 -15.89 7.37 6.88
CA PHE A 241 -14.69 6.57 6.65
C PHE A 241 -15.10 5.12 6.37
N ASP A 242 -14.45 4.49 5.41
CA ASP A 242 -14.57 3.07 5.12
C ASP A 242 -13.22 2.53 4.59
N ASP A 243 -13.03 1.22 4.56
CA ASP A 243 -11.74 0.64 4.19
C ASP A 243 -11.55 0.55 2.67
N ALA A 244 -10.32 0.73 2.21
CA ALA A 244 -9.94 0.53 0.81
C ALA A 244 -8.90 -0.60 0.65
N VAL A 245 -8.88 -1.22 -0.53
CA VAL A 245 -7.87 -2.21 -0.92
C VAL A 245 -7.28 -1.83 -2.27
N VAL A 246 -5.97 -2.00 -2.43
CA VAL A 246 -5.27 -1.72 -3.67
C VAL A 246 -4.49 -2.95 -4.07
N LEU A 247 -4.72 -3.42 -5.29
CA LEU A 247 -3.97 -4.54 -5.86
C LEU A 247 -2.96 -4.00 -6.86
N LYS A 248 -1.74 -4.53 -6.85
CA LYS A 248 -0.65 -4.11 -7.73
C LYS A 248 0.01 -5.34 -8.35
N ALA A 249 0.28 -5.29 -9.65
CA ALA A 249 1.04 -6.30 -10.36
C ALA A 249 1.92 -5.66 -11.42
N GLY A 250 3.23 -5.86 -11.35
CA GLY A 250 4.15 -5.19 -12.26
C GLY A 250 5.55 -5.79 -12.31
N PHE A 251 6.44 -5.04 -12.93
CA PHE A 251 7.86 -5.35 -13.02
C PHE A 251 8.70 -4.11 -12.71
N GLU A 252 9.79 -4.33 -11.98
CA GLU A 252 10.85 -3.37 -11.67
C GLU A 252 12.02 -3.65 -12.61
N LEU A 253 12.58 -2.60 -13.21
CA LEU A 253 13.82 -2.66 -13.98
C LEU A 253 14.92 -1.91 -13.24
N LEU A 254 16.10 -2.52 -13.16
CA LEU A 254 17.30 -1.86 -12.68
C LEU A 254 17.78 -0.86 -13.75
N LEU A 255 17.97 0.39 -13.36
CA LEU A 255 18.43 1.47 -14.25
C LEU A 255 19.93 1.73 -14.14
N TYR A 256 20.51 1.50 -12.95
CA TYR A 256 21.94 1.62 -12.64
C TYR A 256 22.26 0.86 -11.36
#